data_AF-A0AAU3BNP7-F1
#
_entry.id   AF-A0AAU3BNP7-F1
#
_cell.length_a   1.000
_cell.length_b   1.000
_cell.length_c   1.000
_cell.angle_alpha   90.00
_cell.angle_beta   90.00
_cell.angle_gamma   90.00
#
_symmetry.space_group_name_H-M   'P 1'
#
loop_
_entity.id
_entity.type
_entity.pdbx_description
1 polymer ?
#
loop_
_entity_poly.entity_id
_entity_poly.type
_entity_poly.pdbx_seq_one_letter_code
_entity_poly.pdbx_strand_id
1 'polypeptide(L)'
;MPPVKRVLRAGILGTATALAGLLTLAGCDSGKSTSASPKSPSRKSRTPAASPEPSGTPAEPSTAAGSPKPTPRPDRTAKVKLPPLHAGFDYQIGGAYPPAAGVRIVSRDRSSSPAPGLYNICYVNAFQAQPEERGKWPADLLLRDAHGKVVVDEDWNEALLDIRTPAKRERVAARVDRWIDDCARKGFDAVEPDNFDSYTRSRKLLTADDATAFIRLLSDHAHARQLAIGQKNTVELAGLRSRTGLDFAVAEECGEYDECGEYAKAFHDRVVVVEYTDSGLRKARSAFGDRLSIVRRDVLVSTPGSADYVRKTR
;
A
#
# COMPACT_ATOMS: atom_id res chain seq x y z
N MET A 1 -7.11 10.10 -17.50
CA MET A 1 -7.58 9.71 -16.15
C MET A 1 -9.09 9.88 -16.13
N PRO A 2 -9.88 8.83 -16.39
CA PRO A 2 -11.32 8.85 -16.09
C PRO A 2 -11.53 8.77 -14.56
N PRO A 3 -12.73 9.09 -14.03
CA PRO A 3 -12.97 8.98 -12.60
C PRO A 3 -12.95 7.51 -12.19
N VAL A 4 -12.50 7.23 -10.96
CA VAL A 4 -12.47 5.85 -10.43
C VAL A 4 -13.90 5.34 -10.36
N LYS A 5 -14.28 4.36 -11.19
CA LYS A 5 -15.56 3.65 -11.00
C LYS A 5 -15.43 2.69 -9.82
N ARG A 6 -15.46 3.25 -8.61
CA ARG A 6 -15.60 2.46 -7.39
C ARG A 6 -16.88 1.63 -7.50
N VAL A 7 -16.74 0.33 -7.33
CA VAL A 7 -17.87 -0.61 -7.32
C VAL A 7 -18.80 -0.19 -6.18
N LEU A 8 -20.03 0.24 -6.52
CA LEU A 8 -21.02 0.62 -5.51
C LEU A 8 -21.20 -0.51 -4.50
N ARG A 9 -21.22 -0.16 -3.21
CA ARG A 9 -21.65 -1.07 -2.14
C ARG A 9 -23.08 -1.52 -2.44
N ALA A 10 -23.26 -2.78 -2.85
CA ALA A 10 -24.53 -3.46 -2.67
C ALA A 10 -24.75 -3.63 -1.16
N GLY A 11 -25.49 -2.69 -0.56
CA GLY A 11 -25.77 -2.68 0.87
C GLY A 11 -26.56 -3.94 1.25
N ILE A 12 -25.92 -4.88 1.93
CA ILE A 12 -26.62 -5.99 2.57
C ILE A 12 -27.37 -5.42 3.77
N LEU A 13 -28.64 -5.07 3.57
CA LEU A 13 -29.57 -4.82 4.67
C LEU A 13 -29.74 -6.14 5.44
N GLY A 14 -29.03 -6.25 6.56
CA GLY A 14 -29.21 -7.35 7.51
C GLY A 14 -30.53 -7.23 8.24
N THR A 15 -31.62 -7.66 7.61
CA THR A 15 -32.90 -7.88 8.31
C THR A 15 -32.75 -9.06 9.25
N ALA A 16 -32.62 -8.77 10.54
CA ALA A 16 -32.62 -9.77 11.60
C ALA A 16 -34.04 -10.35 11.77
N THR A 17 -34.32 -11.47 11.12
CA THR A 17 -35.57 -12.23 11.32
C THR A 17 -35.28 -13.41 12.24
N ALA A 18 -35.77 -13.35 13.47
CA ALA A 18 -35.75 -14.50 14.37
C ALA A 18 -36.70 -15.59 13.85
N LEU A 19 -36.24 -16.83 13.74
CA LEU A 19 -37.10 -18.00 13.53
C LEU A 19 -37.08 -18.89 14.78
N ALA A 20 -38.26 -19.08 15.37
CA ALA A 20 -38.46 -20.09 16.40
C ALA A 20 -38.39 -21.50 15.79
N GLY A 21 -37.91 -22.46 16.57
CA GLY A 21 -37.74 -23.84 16.09
C GLY A 21 -39.03 -24.65 16.10
N LEU A 22 -39.07 -25.69 15.27
CA LEU A 22 -39.91 -26.87 15.46
C LEU A 22 -39.06 -28.15 15.35
N LEU A 23 -39.31 -29.11 16.23
CA LEU A 23 -38.74 -30.46 16.17
C LEU A 23 -39.45 -31.29 15.11
N THR A 24 -38.70 -32.12 14.38
CA THR A 24 -39.15 -33.46 13.94
C THR A 24 -37.98 -34.45 13.95
N LEU A 25 -38.28 -35.72 14.22
CA LEU A 25 -37.31 -36.77 14.46
C LEU A 25 -36.91 -37.53 13.18
N ALA A 26 -35.65 -37.97 13.12
CA ALA A 26 -35.23 -39.19 12.40
C ALA A 26 -33.92 -39.74 12.98
N GLY A 27 -33.93 -41.00 13.45
CA GLY A 27 -32.74 -41.86 13.47
C GLY A 27 -32.74 -42.74 12.20
N CYS A 28 -31.82 -43.66 11.92
CA CYS A 28 -30.53 -44.09 12.52
C CYS A 28 -29.59 -44.46 11.33
N ASP A 29 -28.36 -44.96 11.44
CA ASP A 29 -27.51 -45.39 12.56
C ASP A 29 -26.02 -45.12 12.19
N SER A 30 -25.07 -45.29 13.13
CA SER A 30 -23.65 -45.48 12.80
C SER A 30 -22.89 -46.21 13.91
N GLY A 31 -22.55 -47.48 13.66
CA GLY A 31 -21.84 -48.34 14.61
C GLY A 31 -20.41 -47.89 14.94
N LYS A 32 -20.04 -48.04 16.22
CA LYS A 32 -18.64 -48.00 16.69
C LYS A 32 -17.91 -49.28 16.28
N SER A 33 -16.60 -49.19 16.01
CA SER A 33 -15.60 -49.99 16.75
C SER A 33 -14.15 -49.54 16.48
N THR A 34 -13.35 -49.44 17.56
CA THR A 34 -11.91 -49.79 17.71
C THR A 34 -10.87 -49.47 16.60
N SER A 35 -9.59 -49.18 16.84
CA SER A 35 -8.69 -48.98 18.00
C SER A 35 -7.26 -49.30 17.51
N ALA A 36 -6.24 -48.71 18.15
CA ALA A 36 -4.83 -49.13 18.19
C ALA A 36 -3.93 -48.97 16.95
N SER A 37 -2.93 -48.11 17.10
CA SER A 37 -1.63 -48.19 16.42
C SER A 37 -0.77 -49.33 16.98
N PRO A 38 0.15 -49.91 16.19
CA PRO A 38 1.35 -50.58 16.72
C PRO A 38 2.65 -49.82 16.42
N LYS A 39 3.69 -50.15 17.21
CA LYS A 39 4.99 -49.48 17.28
C LYS A 39 6.01 -50.03 16.26
N SER A 40 7.06 -49.26 15.98
CA SER A 40 8.28 -49.71 15.28
C SER A 40 9.03 -50.82 16.02
N PRO A 41 9.79 -51.68 15.31
CA PRO A 41 10.87 -52.47 15.88
C PRO A 41 12.22 -51.71 15.86
N SER A 42 13.07 -51.99 16.84
CA SER A 42 14.44 -51.45 17.00
C SER A 42 15.53 -52.36 16.42
N ARG A 43 16.75 -51.80 16.27
CA ARG A 43 18.13 -52.40 16.26
C ARG A 43 18.95 -51.97 15.02
N LYS A 44 20.28 -51.75 15.09
CA LYS A 44 21.30 -52.03 16.14
C LYS A 44 22.24 -50.83 16.39
N SER A 45 22.86 -50.84 17.56
CA SER A 45 24.01 -50.00 17.94
C SER A 45 25.35 -50.51 17.37
N ARG A 46 26.31 -49.60 17.15
CA ARG A 46 27.75 -49.87 17.20
C ARG A 46 28.52 -48.57 17.46
N THR A 47 29.52 -48.62 18.34
CA THR A 47 30.31 -47.49 18.85
C THR A 47 31.80 -47.70 18.51
N PRO A 48 32.74 -46.82 18.92
CA PRO A 48 33.36 -45.76 18.10
C PRO A 48 34.80 -46.07 17.65
N ALA A 49 35.39 -45.22 16.80
CA ALA A 49 36.87 -45.09 16.71
C ALA A 49 37.34 -43.75 16.11
N ALA A 50 38.34 -43.17 16.78
CA ALA A 50 39.50 -42.40 16.28
C ALA A 50 39.33 -41.23 15.28
N SER A 51 39.72 -40.04 15.75
CA SER A 51 40.26 -38.93 14.94
C SER A 51 41.68 -39.25 14.42
N PRO A 52 42.11 -38.65 13.30
CA PRO A 52 43.51 -38.38 13.02
C PRO A 52 43.82 -36.88 13.09
N GLU A 53 44.97 -36.54 13.69
CA GLU A 53 45.64 -35.25 13.48
C GLU A 53 46.22 -35.17 12.05
N PRO A 54 46.52 -33.95 11.57
CA PRO A 54 47.71 -33.79 10.75
C PRO A 54 48.68 -32.73 11.29
N SER A 55 49.92 -33.18 11.43
CA SER A 55 51.20 -32.48 11.56
C SER A 55 51.26 -31.03 11.05
N GLY A 56 51.88 -30.16 11.85
CA GLY A 56 52.14 -28.78 11.49
C GLY A 56 53.34 -28.56 10.55
N THR A 57 53.38 -27.38 9.94
CA THR A 57 54.55 -26.75 9.31
C THR A 57 54.41 -25.24 9.61
N PRO A 58 55.47 -24.52 10.03
CA PRO A 58 55.33 -23.15 10.51
C PRO A 58 55.15 -22.17 9.36
N ALA A 59 54.14 -21.30 9.47
CA ALA A 59 53.94 -20.13 8.60
C ALA A 59 54.39 -18.85 9.33
N GLU A 60 54.93 -17.90 8.57
CA GLU A 60 55.44 -16.61 9.06
C GLU A 60 54.35 -15.69 9.64
N PRO A 61 54.72 -14.71 10.51
CA PRO A 61 53.74 -13.92 11.25
C PRO A 61 53.05 -12.87 10.37
N SER A 62 51.81 -13.16 9.97
CA SER A 62 50.91 -12.15 9.39
C SER A 62 50.26 -11.31 10.49
N THR A 63 50.40 -9.99 10.39
CA THR A 63 49.92 -9.01 11.37
C THR A 63 48.41 -9.05 11.57
N ALA A 64 47.96 -9.09 12.82
CA ALA A 64 46.54 -9.07 13.19
C ALA A 64 45.87 -7.74 12.81
N ALA A 65 45.10 -7.74 11.72
CA ALA A 65 44.16 -6.66 11.42
C ALA A 65 42.93 -6.78 12.35
N GLY A 66 42.68 -5.74 13.14
CA GLY A 66 41.56 -5.71 14.08
C GLY A 66 40.20 -5.83 13.38
N SER A 67 39.28 -6.60 13.96
CA SER A 67 37.93 -6.76 13.43
C SER A 67 37.20 -5.40 13.32
N PRO A 68 36.50 -5.11 12.21
CA PRO A 68 35.79 -3.85 12.06
C PRO A 68 34.67 -3.75 13.11
N LYS A 69 34.68 -2.65 13.88
CA LYS A 69 33.64 -2.31 14.84
C LYS A 69 32.28 -2.24 14.12
N PRO A 70 31.20 -2.86 14.64
CA PRO A 70 29.89 -2.75 14.02
C PRO A 70 29.47 -1.28 13.87
N THR A 71 29.07 -0.90 12.66
CA THR A 71 28.46 0.41 12.42
C THR A 71 27.16 0.52 13.21
N PRO A 72 26.87 1.66 13.86
CA PRO A 72 25.60 1.82 14.57
C PRO A 72 24.44 1.67 13.59
N ARG A 73 23.50 0.77 13.89
CA ARG A 73 22.23 0.71 13.18
C ARG A 73 21.51 2.04 13.43
N PRO A 74 20.97 2.72 12.39
CA PRO A 74 20.27 3.99 12.60
C PRO A 74 19.12 3.80 13.59
N ASP A 75 18.98 4.76 14.49
CA ASP A 75 18.01 4.74 15.57
C ASP A 75 16.58 4.69 14.98
N ARG A 76 15.80 3.67 15.35
CA ARG A 76 14.44 3.43 14.85
C ARG A 76 13.40 4.43 15.41
N THR A 77 13.84 5.45 16.14
CA THR A 77 12.98 6.44 16.82
C THR A 77 12.82 7.77 16.09
N ALA A 78 13.52 7.99 14.97
CA ALA A 78 13.31 9.16 14.12
C ALA A 78 11.89 9.15 13.52
N LYS A 79 10.95 9.85 14.16
CA LYS A 79 9.58 10.01 13.65
C LYS A 79 9.61 10.70 12.29
N VAL A 80 8.97 10.07 11.30
CA VAL A 80 8.75 10.68 9.98
C VAL A 80 8.00 12.00 10.12
N LYS A 81 8.32 12.96 9.25
CA LYS A 81 7.62 14.25 9.20
C LYS A 81 6.24 14.02 8.61
N LEU A 82 5.20 14.32 9.37
CA LEU A 82 3.80 14.17 8.96
C LEU A 82 3.29 15.41 8.22
N PRO A 83 2.26 15.30 7.35
CA PRO A 83 1.67 16.46 6.71
C PRO A 83 1.05 17.40 7.75
N PRO A 84 1.11 18.73 7.54
CA PRO A 84 0.39 19.68 8.38
C PRO A 84 -1.13 19.44 8.30
N LEU A 85 -1.81 19.55 9.43
CA LEU A 85 -3.28 19.49 9.50
C LEU A 85 -3.90 20.73 8.85
N HIS A 86 -5.10 20.58 8.28
CA HIS A 86 -5.90 21.66 7.67
C HIS A 86 -5.04 22.70 6.91
N ALA A 87 -4.36 22.24 5.86
CA ALA A 87 -3.42 23.06 5.11
C ALA A 87 -3.84 23.20 3.65
N GLY A 88 -3.47 24.31 3.00
CA GLY A 88 -3.75 24.48 1.57
C GLY A 88 -3.08 23.37 0.75
N PHE A 89 -3.86 22.63 -0.02
CA PHE A 89 -3.40 21.48 -0.80
C PHE A 89 -3.46 21.76 -2.30
N ASP A 90 -2.57 21.13 -3.06
CA ASP A 90 -2.65 21.06 -4.51
C ASP A 90 -2.23 19.67 -5.01
N TYR A 91 -3.03 19.10 -5.91
CA TYR A 91 -2.78 17.77 -6.49
C TYR A 91 -2.29 17.98 -7.92
N GLN A 92 -1.02 17.66 -8.16
CA GLN A 92 -0.24 18.00 -9.35
C GLN A 92 0.36 16.74 -10.00
N ILE A 93 -0.34 15.59 -9.92
CA ILE A 93 0.14 14.33 -10.49
C ILE A 93 0.13 14.33 -12.04
N GLY A 94 -0.78 15.09 -12.66
CA GLY A 94 -0.81 15.30 -14.12
C GLY A 94 0.27 16.27 -14.65
N GLY A 95 1.11 16.84 -13.77
CA GLY A 95 2.23 17.68 -14.15
C GLY A 95 2.55 18.75 -13.09
N ALA A 96 3.84 18.96 -12.82
CA ALA A 96 4.29 19.97 -11.87
C ALA A 96 4.14 21.41 -12.39
N TYR A 97 3.59 22.30 -11.56
CA TYR A 97 3.53 23.74 -11.83
C TYR A 97 3.70 24.55 -10.51
N PRO A 98 4.09 25.84 -10.57
CA PRO A 98 4.23 26.68 -9.37
C PRO A 98 2.94 26.66 -8.53
N PRO A 99 2.97 26.17 -7.28
CA PRO A 99 1.76 26.10 -6.45
C PRO A 99 1.22 27.49 -6.12
N ALA A 100 -0.10 27.62 -6.07
CA ALA A 100 -0.76 28.89 -5.77
C ALA A 100 -0.45 29.38 -4.34
N ALA A 101 -0.61 30.68 -4.11
CA ALA A 101 -0.47 31.27 -2.78
C ALA A 101 -1.38 30.57 -1.75
N GLY A 102 -0.85 30.33 -0.55
CA GLY A 102 -1.53 29.59 0.51
C GLY A 102 -1.43 28.06 0.42
N VAL A 103 -0.90 27.49 -0.67
CA VAL A 103 -0.57 26.06 -0.72
C VAL A 103 0.60 25.76 0.22
N ARG A 104 0.48 24.66 0.97
CA ARG A 104 1.41 24.14 1.97
C ARG A 104 1.73 22.66 1.74
N ILE A 105 0.83 21.90 1.12
CA ILE A 105 1.00 20.50 0.72
C ILE A 105 0.85 20.37 -0.79
N VAL A 106 1.71 19.60 -1.44
CA VAL A 106 1.59 19.26 -2.86
C VAL A 106 1.83 17.76 -3.05
N SER A 107 0.98 17.06 -3.81
CA SER A 107 1.32 15.74 -4.37
C SER A 107 1.73 15.87 -5.84
N ARG A 108 2.82 15.21 -6.24
CA ARG A 108 3.38 15.21 -7.60
C ARG A 108 3.82 13.82 -8.00
N ASP A 109 3.71 13.50 -9.29
CA ASP A 109 4.25 12.26 -9.83
C ASP A 109 5.76 12.10 -9.56
N ARG A 110 6.20 10.86 -9.32
CA ARG A 110 7.60 10.48 -9.06
C ARG A 110 8.61 10.95 -10.11
N SER A 111 8.20 11.23 -11.35
CA SER A 111 9.08 11.81 -12.37
C SER A 111 9.43 13.28 -12.08
N SER A 112 8.53 14.03 -11.44
CA SER A 112 8.68 15.46 -11.13
C SER A 112 9.66 15.72 -9.97
N SER A 113 10.02 16.99 -9.78
CA SER A 113 10.74 17.47 -8.60
C SER A 113 9.78 18.02 -7.54
N PRO A 114 10.11 17.97 -6.24
CA PRO A 114 9.31 18.60 -5.19
C PRO A 114 9.25 20.13 -5.36
N ALA A 115 8.21 20.74 -4.81
CA ALA A 115 8.06 22.19 -4.70
C ALA A 115 8.85 22.72 -3.48
N PRO A 116 9.81 23.65 -3.65
CA PRO A 116 10.62 24.16 -2.54
C PRO A 116 9.79 24.76 -1.40
N GLY A 117 10.16 24.46 -0.15
CA GLY A 117 9.56 25.05 1.06
C GLY A 117 8.17 24.54 1.45
N LEU A 118 7.61 23.59 0.70
CA LEU A 118 6.30 22.96 0.96
C LEU A 118 6.46 21.53 1.51
N TYR A 119 5.37 20.93 1.97
CA TYR A 119 5.30 19.50 2.24
C TYR A 119 4.99 18.75 0.94
N ASN A 120 5.88 17.84 0.52
CA ASN A 120 5.83 17.20 -0.78
C ASN A 120 5.54 15.69 -0.66
N ILE A 121 4.45 15.27 -1.29
CA ILE A 121 4.04 13.88 -1.44
C ILE A 121 4.45 13.42 -2.84
N CYS A 122 5.14 12.28 -2.91
CA CYS A 122 5.58 11.65 -4.15
C CYS A 122 4.57 10.57 -4.55
N TYR A 123 3.80 10.80 -5.60
CA TYR A 123 2.89 9.81 -6.16
C TYR A 123 3.67 8.67 -6.83
N VAL A 124 3.29 7.43 -6.53
CA VAL A 124 3.93 6.22 -7.05
C VAL A 124 2.84 5.20 -7.40
N ASN A 125 2.64 4.86 -8.68
CA ASN A 125 1.73 3.77 -9.02
C ASN A 125 2.34 2.42 -8.61
N ALA A 126 1.84 1.87 -7.49
CA ALA A 126 2.54 0.82 -6.75
C ALA A 126 1.91 -0.58 -6.90
N PHE A 127 0.64 -0.66 -7.29
CA PHE A 127 -0.13 -1.92 -7.38
C PHE A 127 -0.44 -2.33 -8.82
N GLN A 128 -0.23 -1.44 -9.78
CA GLN A 128 -0.47 -1.67 -11.21
C GLN A 128 0.75 -1.23 -12.03
N ALA A 129 0.80 -1.69 -13.27
CA ALA A 129 1.79 -1.30 -14.26
C ALA A 129 1.12 -0.47 -15.36
N GLN A 130 1.46 0.83 -15.39
CA GLN A 130 1.05 1.79 -16.40
C GLN A 130 1.35 1.28 -17.82
N PRO A 131 0.57 1.64 -18.86
CA PRO A 131 0.70 1.01 -20.18
C PRO A 131 2.11 1.11 -20.79
N GLU A 132 2.76 2.26 -20.63
CA GLU A 132 4.14 2.57 -21.05
C GLU A 132 5.23 1.95 -20.15
N GLU A 133 4.87 1.47 -18.96
CA GLU A 133 5.78 0.80 -18.03
C GLU A 133 5.60 -0.72 -18.00
N ARG A 134 4.48 -1.25 -18.49
CA ARG A 134 4.15 -2.68 -18.50
C ARG A 134 5.25 -3.56 -19.09
N GLY A 135 5.93 -3.11 -20.16
CA GLY A 135 7.05 -3.84 -20.77
C GLY A 135 8.32 -3.91 -19.91
N LYS A 136 8.44 -3.07 -18.88
CA LYS A 136 9.57 -3.02 -17.93
C LYS A 136 9.40 -4.03 -16.77
N TRP A 137 8.21 -4.61 -16.62
CA TRP A 137 7.89 -5.58 -15.57
C TRP A 137 8.15 -7.03 -16.03
N PRO A 138 8.74 -7.89 -15.17
CA PRO A 138 8.86 -9.32 -15.44
C PRO A 138 7.48 -9.93 -15.68
N ALA A 139 7.36 -10.76 -16.71
CA ALA A 139 6.07 -11.30 -17.15
C ALA A 139 5.34 -12.15 -16.09
N ASP A 140 6.04 -12.61 -15.05
CA ASP A 140 5.53 -13.37 -13.91
C ASP A 140 5.12 -12.50 -12.71
N LEU A 141 5.50 -11.21 -12.69
CA LEU A 141 5.05 -10.23 -11.71
C LEU A 141 3.82 -9.44 -12.17
N LEU A 142 3.33 -9.68 -13.39
CA LEU A 142 1.99 -9.26 -13.81
C LEU A 142 0.97 -10.33 -13.40
N LEU A 143 -0.14 -9.90 -12.80
CA LEU A 143 -1.22 -10.78 -12.36
C LEU A 143 -1.83 -11.48 -13.57
N ARG A 144 -2.03 -12.80 -13.45
CA ARG A 144 -2.61 -13.64 -14.50
C ARG A 144 -3.73 -14.52 -13.98
N ASP A 145 -4.75 -14.68 -14.81
CA ASP A 145 -5.84 -15.61 -14.59
C ASP A 145 -5.42 -17.08 -14.85
N ALA A 146 -6.37 -18.01 -14.68
CA ALA A 146 -6.14 -19.45 -14.87
C ALA A 146 -5.76 -19.83 -16.32
N HIS A 147 -6.02 -18.97 -17.30
CA HIS A 147 -5.66 -19.16 -18.70
C HIS A 147 -4.33 -18.47 -19.06
N GLY A 148 -3.62 -17.91 -18.07
CA GLY A 148 -2.37 -17.18 -18.26
C GLY A 148 -2.53 -15.77 -18.83
N LYS A 149 -3.77 -15.28 -19.03
CA LYS A 149 -4.02 -13.92 -19.54
C LYS A 149 -3.75 -12.91 -18.43
N VAL A 150 -3.07 -11.81 -18.78
CA VAL A 150 -2.82 -10.70 -17.86
C VAL A 150 -4.14 -10.05 -17.46
N VAL A 151 -4.34 -9.87 -16.16
CA VAL A 151 -5.47 -9.13 -15.59
C VAL A 151 -5.18 -7.64 -15.73
N VAL A 152 -6.08 -6.94 -16.42
CA VAL A 152 -5.97 -5.52 -16.74
C VAL A 152 -7.14 -4.79 -16.09
N ASP A 153 -6.84 -3.64 -15.49
CA ASP A 153 -7.82 -2.66 -15.04
C ASP A 153 -8.44 -1.98 -16.26
N GLU A 154 -9.74 -2.12 -16.45
CA GLU A 154 -10.42 -1.67 -17.68
C GLU A 154 -10.64 -0.15 -17.71
N ASP A 155 -10.65 0.53 -16.56
CA ASP A 155 -10.77 2.00 -16.50
C ASP A 155 -9.44 2.70 -16.85
N TRP A 156 -8.30 2.04 -16.63
CA TRP A 156 -6.95 2.62 -16.77
C TRP A 156 -6.08 1.95 -17.85
N ASN A 157 -6.49 0.77 -18.34
CA ASN A 157 -5.72 -0.12 -19.23
C ASN A 157 -4.38 -0.59 -18.63
N GLU A 158 -4.31 -0.67 -17.29
CA GLU A 158 -3.11 -1.00 -16.55
C GLU A 158 -3.09 -2.47 -16.10
N ALA A 159 -1.92 -3.11 -16.14
CA ALA A 159 -1.81 -4.50 -15.71
C ALA A 159 -1.65 -4.58 -14.18
N LEU A 160 -2.51 -5.31 -13.48
CA LEU A 160 -2.38 -5.51 -12.03
C LEU A 160 -1.07 -6.27 -11.73
N LEU A 161 -0.42 -5.94 -10.63
CA LEU A 161 0.79 -6.63 -10.17
C LEU A 161 0.43 -7.89 -9.36
N ASP A 162 1.18 -8.97 -9.57
CA ASP A 162 0.94 -10.24 -8.88
C ASP A 162 1.52 -10.24 -7.48
N ILE A 163 0.72 -9.80 -6.51
CA ILE A 163 1.07 -9.74 -5.09
C ILE A 163 0.57 -10.95 -4.29
N ARG A 164 0.22 -12.09 -4.93
CA ARG A 164 -0.41 -13.26 -4.27
C ARG A 164 0.47 -14.03 -3.29
N THR A 165 1.79 -14.01 -3.46
CA THR A 165 2.72 -14.77 -2.60
C THR A 165 3.75 -13.85 -1.96
N PRO A 166 4.29 -14.17 -0.77
CA PRO A 166 5.34 -13.38 -0.13
C PRO A 166 6.53 -13.11 -1.06
N ALA A 167 7.04 -14.14 -1.74
CA ALA A 167 8.16 -14.00 -2.67
C ALA A 167 7.85 -13.11 -3.89
N LYS A 168 6.59 -13.03 -4.35
CA LYS A 168 6.23 -12.05 -5.38
C LYS A 168 6.04 -10.65 -4.80
N ARG A 169 5.43 -10.51 -3.61
CA ARG A 169 5.33 -9.23 -2.89
C ARG A 169 6.70 -8.58 -2.68
N GLU A 170 7.70 -9.34 -2.23
CA GLU A 170 9.07 -8.87 -2.07
C GLU A 170 9.70 -8.43 -3.40
N ARG A 171 9.50 -9.18 -4.48
CA ARG A 171 10.02 -8.84 -5.83
C ARG A 171 9.32 -7.65 -6.48
N VAL A 172 8.04 -7.42 -6.16
CA VAL A 172 7.31 -6.21 -6.56
C VAL A 172 7.76 -5.02 -5.71
N ALA A 173 7.84 -5.19 -4.38
CA ALA A 173 8.31 -4.16 -3.44
C ALA A 173 9.69 -3.67 -3.85
N ALA A 174 10.66 -4.56 -4.06
CA ALA A 174 12.02 -4.20 -4.50
C ALA A 174 12.10 -3.42 -5.84
N ARG A 175 11.00 -3.31 -6.60
CA ARG A 175 10.87 -2.42 -7.77
C ARG A 175 10.28 -1.05 -7.38
N VAL A 176 9.20 -1.05 -6.61
CA VAL A 176 8.57 0.17 -6.09
C VAL A 176 9.50 0.92 -5.11
N ASP A 177 10.25 0.20 -4.29
CA ASP A 177 11.24 0.70 -3.34
C ASP A 177 12.32 1.54 -4.02
N ARG A 178 12.69 1.25 -5.28
CA ARG A 178 13.62 2.11 -6.05
C ARG A 178 12.98 3.45 -6.43
N TRP A 179 11.67 3.48 -6.66
CA TRP A 179 10.95 4.74 -6.86
C TRP A 179 10.82 5.52 -5.55
N ILE A 180 10.57 4.84 -4.43
CA ILE A 180 10.57 5.44 -3.08
C ILE A 180 11.98 6.01 -2.75
N ASP A 181 13.05 5.30 -3.10
CA ASP A 181 14.44 5.77 -2.97
C ASP A 181 14.73 7.02 -3.81
N ASP A 182 14.17 7.08 -5.02
CA ASP A 182 14.27 8.24 -5.90
C ASP A 182 13.49 9.44 -5.34
N CYS A 183 12.30 9.21 -4.76
CA CYS A 183 11.53 10.24 -4.04
C CYS A 183 12.32 10.78 -2.83
N ALA A 184 12.89 9.90 -2.00
CA ALA A 184 13.73 10.30 -0.86
C ALA A 184 14.95 11.11 -1.31
N ARG A 185 15.67 10.64 -2.35
CA ARG A 185 16.85 11.32 -2.90
C ARG A 185 16.53 12.69 -3.52
N LYS A 186 15.32 12.86 -4.06
CA LYS A 186 14.82 14.15 -4.57
C LYS A 186 14.40 15.12 -3.45
N GLY A 187 14.27 14.67 -2.20
CA GLY A 187 13.84 15.50 -1.07
C GLY A 187 12.32 15.66 -0.94
N PHE A 188 11.53 14.65 -1.33
CA PHE A 188 10.13 14.56 -0.91
C PHE A 188 10.03 14.28 0.59
N ASP A 189 8.91 14.65 1.21
CA ASP A 189 8.61 14.37 2.63
C ASP A 189 7.85 13.04 2.80
N ALA A 190 7.12 12.62 1.77
CA ALA A 190 6.25 11.46 1.81
C ALA A 190 6.09 10.76 0.45
N VAL A 191 5.50 9.57 0.48
CA VAL A 191 5.05 8.81 -0.70
C VAL A 191 3.56 8.48 -0.63
N GLU A 192 2.91 8.44 -1.79
CA GLU A 192 1.53 8.03 -2.02
C GLU A 192 1.54 6.82 -2.98
N PRO A 193 1.52 5.58 -2.47
CA PRO A 193 1.42 4.37 -3.27
C PRO A 193 -0.02 4.20 -3.76
N ASP A 194 -0.22 4.45 -5.05
CA ASP A 194 -1.54 4.44 -5.69
C ASP A 194 -2.05 3.02 -5.97
N ASN A 195 -3.35 2.92 -6.27
CA ASN A 195 -4.04 1.69 -6.65
C ASN A 195 -4.12 0.61 -5.54
N PHE A 196 -4.07 0.98 -4.26
CA PHE A 196 -4.18 0.06 -3.11
C PHE A 196 -5.45 -0.83 -3.13
N ASP A 197 -6.55 -0.34 -3.72
CA ASP A 197 -7.79 -1.09 -3.92
C ASP A 197 -7.79 -2.04 -5.14
N SER A 198 -6.65 -2.24 -5.83
CA SER A 198 -6.54 -3.15 -7.00
C SER A 198 -7.05 -4.57 -6.74
N TYR A 199 -7.04 -5.02 -5.48
CA TYR A 199 -7.59 -6.33 -5.11
C TYR A 199 -9.09 -6.45 -5.47
N THR A 200 -9.85 -5.34 -5.44
CA THR A 200 -11.27 -5.28 -5.84
C THR A 200 -11.47 -5.56 -7.33
N ARG A 201 -10.54 -5.13 -8.18
CA ARG A 201 -10.56 -5.28 -9.65
C ARG A 201 -9.82 -6.54 -10.14
N SER A 202 -9.26 -7.32 -9.22
CA SER A 202 -8.45 -8.52 -9.49
C SER A 202 -9.21 -9.76 -9.98
N ARG A 203 -10.54 -9.68 -10.18
CA ARG A 203 -11.40 -10.85 -10.45
C ARG A 203 -11.30 -11.93 -9.35
N LYS A 204 -11.15 -11.50 -8.08
CA LYS A 204 -10.94 -12.34 -6.88
C LYS A 204 -9.61 -13.11 -6.85
N LEU A 205 -8.63 -12.72 -7.66
CA LEU A 205 -7.30 -13.34 -7.66
C LEU A 205 -6.34 -12.72 -6.63
N LEU A 206 -6.66 -11.53 -6.11
CA LEU A 206 -5.99 -10.89 -4.98
C LEU A 206 -6.99 -10.66 -3.85
N THR A 207 -6.50 -10.67 -2.60
CA THR A 207 -7.28 -10.38 -1.40
C THR A 207 -6.89 -9.04 -0.77
N ALA A 208 -7.73 -8.54 0.13
CA ALA A 208 -7.40 -7.40 0.98
C ALA A 208 -6.18 -7.67 1.88
N ASP A 209 -5.96 -8.92 2.31
CA ASP A 209 -4.76 -9.29 3.09
C ASP A 209 -3.49 -9.31 2.23
N ASP A 210 -3.56 -9.69 0.95
CA ASP A 210 -2.43 -9.57 0.03
C ASP A 210 -2.02 -8.10 -0.17
N ALA A 211 -3.01 -7.21 -0.36
CA ALA A 211 -2.80 -5.78 -0.46
C ALA A 211 -2.24 -5.19 0.85
N THR A 212 -2.81 -5.58 2.00
CA THR A 212 -2.36 -5.17 3.35
C THR A 212 -0.94 -5.64 3.65
N ALA A 213 -0.58 -6.86 3.25
CA ALA A 213 0.78 -7.38 3.40
C ALA A 213 1.78 -6.67 2.48
N PHE A 214 1.38 -6.31 1.26
CA PHE A 214 2.23 -5.61 0.31
C PHE A 214 2.46 -4.13 0.69
N ILE A 215 1.41 -3.37 1.01
CA ILE A 215 1.56 -1.96 1.42
C ILE A 215 2.43 -1.82 2.68
N ARG A 216 2.40 -2.82 3.56
CA ARG A 216 3.27 -2.85 4.76
C ARG A 216 4.76 -2.92 4.41
N LEU A 217 5.14 -3.70 3.39
CA LEU A 217 6.54 -3.74 2.93
C LEU A 217 6.99 -2.35 2.46
N LEU A 218 6.13 -1.67 1.68
CA LEU A 218 6.39 -0.30 1.21
C LEU A 218 6.46 0.70 2.36
N SER A 219 5.65 0.53 3.42
CA SER A 219 5.70 1.36 4.62
C SER A 219 6.99 1.17 5.40
N ASP A 220 7.38 -0.09 5.66
CA ASP A 220 8.62 -0.41 6.38
C ASP A 220 9.84 0.16 5.62
N HIS A 221 9.82 0.17 4.28
CA HIS A 221 10.86 0.78 3.45
C HIS A 221 10.82 2.32 3.40
N ALA A 222 9.64 2.92 3.23
CA ALA A 222 9.46 4.38 3.24
C ALA A 222 9.94 4.99 4.58
N HIS A 223 9.56 4.39 5.71
CA HIS A 223 10.02 4.79 7.03
C HIS A 223 11.54 4.64 7.19
N ALA A 224 12.15 3.59 6.63
CA ALA A 224 13.61 3.45 6.59
C ALA A 224 14.32 4.53 5.75
N ARG A 225 13.59 5.24 4.88
CA ARG A 225 14.05 6.42 4.13
C ARG A 225 13.53 7.75 4.70
N GLN A 226 13.00 7.74 5.92
CA GLN A 226 12.44 8.89 6.64
C GLN A 226 11.24 9.57 5.95
N LEU A 227 10.63 8.90 4.97
CA LEU A 227 9.42 9.34 4.28
C LEU A 227 8.18 8.86 5.06
N ALA A 228 7.19 9.74 5.25
CA ALA A 228 5.85 9.30 5.64
C ALA A 228 5.16 8.60 4.45
N ILE A 229 4.19 7.72 4.72
CA ILE A 229 3.48 6.98 3.68
C ILE A 229 1.95 7.13 3.79
N GLY A 230 1.33 7.53 2.68
CA GLY A 230 -0.10 7.80 2.60
C GLY A 230 -0.90 6.58 2.18
N GLN A 231 -2.06 6.35 2.79
CA GLN A 231 -3.07 5.47 2.23
C GLN A 231 -3.76 6.17 1.07
N LYS A 232 -3.67 5.62 -0.14
CA LYS A 232 -4.46 6.09 -1.28
C LYS A 232 -5.81 5.37 -1.34
N ASN A 233 -6.90 6.13 -1.23
CA ASN A 233 -8.28 5.66 -1.24
C ASN A 233 -8.50 4.48 -0.28
N THR A 234 -9.31 3.48 -0.65
CA THR A 234 -9.41 2.20 0.08
C THR A 234 -9.93 2.35 1.52
N VAL A 235 -10.98 3.17 1.73
CA VAL A 235 -11.58 3.48 3.05
C VAL A 235 -11.82 2.25 3.92
N GLU A 236 -12.23 1.15 3.30
CA GLU A 236 -12.53 -0.12 3.95
C GLU A 236 -11.31 -0.76 4.68
N LEU A 237 -10.09 -0.35 4.33
CA LEU A 237 -8.86 -0.74 5.02
C LEU A 237 -8.25 0.37 5.91
N ALA A 238 -8.86 1.56 5.97
CA ALA A 238 -8.35 2.69 6.78
C ALA A 238 -8.23 2.35 8.28
N GLY A 239 -9.14 1.53 8.80
CA GLY A 239 -9.09 1.00 10.17
C GLY A 239 -7.87 0.11 10.45
N LEU A 240 -7.17 -0.36 9.42
CA LEU A 240 -5.98 -1.20 9.54
C LEU A 240 -4.66 -0.41 9.58
N ARG A 241 -4.67 0.93 9.60
CA ARG A 241 -3.44 1.76 9.48
C ARG A 241 -2.30 1.34 10.43
N SER A 242 -2.61 0.90 11.65
CA SER A 242 -1.60 0.43 12.61
C SER A 242 -0.97 -0.93 12.25
N ARG A 243 -1.64 -1.74 11.43
CA ARG A 243 -1.11 -2.99 10.86
C ARG A 243 -0.28 -2.74 9.60
N THR A 244 -0.62 -1.72 8.81
CA THR A 244 0.05 -1.37 7.55
C THR A 244 1.20 -0.38 7.72
N GLY A 245 1.21 0.42 8.78
CA GLY A 245 2.19 1.49 9.02
C GLY A 245 1.81 2.85 8.42
N LEU A 246 0.61 2.99 7.84
CA LEU A 246 0.19 4.19 7.11
C LEU A 246 -0.02 5.40 8.03
N ASP A 247 0.53 6.54 7.62
CA ASP A 247 0.70 7.76 8.42
C ASP A 247 -0.43 8.80 8.22
N PHE A 248 -0.93 8.89 6.98
CA PHE A 248 -1.96 9.82 6.53
C PHE A 248 -2.78 9.19 5.40
N ALA A 249 -3.82 9.87 4.90
CA ALA A 249 -4.56 9.45 3.72
C ALA A 249 -4.57 10.50 2.59
N VAL A 250 -4.57 10.00 1.36
CA VAL A 250 -4.93 10.73 0.14
C VAL A 250 -6.24 10.12 -0.35
N ALA A 251 -7.33 10.87 -0.27
CA ALA A 251 -8.67 10.38 -0.58
C ALA A 251 -9.28 11.17 -1.73
N GLU A 252 -9.64 10.46 -2.79
CA GLU A 252 -10.41 10.99 -3.92
C GLU A 252 -11.91 10.84 -3.64
N GLU A 253 -12.66 11.92 -3.87
CA GLU A 253 -14.13 11.99 -3.81
C GLU A 253 -14.77 11.53 -2.48
N CYS A 254 -14.05 11.64 -1.36
CA CYS A 254 -14.58 11.24 -0.05
C CYS A 254 -15.81 12.07 0.37
N GLY A 255 -15.96 13.29 -0.16
CA GLY A 255 -17.13 14.12 0.01
C GLY A 255 -18.29 13.62 -0.84
N GLU A 256 -18.06 13.23 -2.10
CA GLU A 256 -19.12 12.70 -2.96
C GLU A 256 -19.69 11.37 -2.41
N TYR A 257 -18.82 10.51 -1.86
CA TYR A 257 -19.17 9.18 -1.33
C TYR A 257 -19.43 9.12 0.18
N ASP A 258 -19.47 10.26 0.89
CA ASP A 258 -19.66 10.37 2.34
C ASP A 258 -18.61 9.60 3.20
N GLU A 259 -17.43 9.31 2.63
CA GLU A 259 -16.33 8.55 3.24
C GLU A 259 -15.39 9.39 4.13
N CYS A 260 -15.38 10.73 4.02
CA CYS A 260 -14.35 11.57 4.66
C CYS A 260 -14.23 11.36 6.19
N GLY A 261 -15.34 11.05 6.86
CA GLY A 261 -15.35 10.80 8.31
C GLY A 261 -14.59 9.54 8.74
N GLU A 262 -14.57 8.50 7.89
CA GLU A 262 -13.84 7.26 8.16
C GLU A 262 -12.33 7.51 8.06
N TYR A 263 -11.86 8.20 7.01
CA TYR A 263 -10.46 8.61 6.88
C TYR A 263 -10.02 9.57 8.00
N ALA A 264 -10.83 10.59 8.31
CA ALA A 264 -10.55 11.57 9.36
C ALA A 264 -10.35 10.90 10.73
N LYS A 265 -11.25 9.98 11.09
CA LYS A 265 -11.17 9.16 12.30
C LYS A 265 -9.95 8.24 12.31
N ALA A 266 -9.65 7.58 11.19
CA ALA A 266 -8.51 6.69 11.09
C ALA A 266 -7.18 7.44 11.27
N PHE A 267 -6.96 8.51 10.49
CA PHE A 267 -5.67 9.20 10.36
C PHE A 267 -5.51 10.45 11.23
N HIS A 268 -6.41 10.67 12.19
CA HIS A 268 -6.41 11.84 13.09
C HIS A 268 -6.33 13.15 12.30
N ASP A 269 -7.29 13.33 11.38
CA ASP A 269 -7.45 14.46 10.47
C ASP A 269 -6.28 14.72 9.48
N ARG A 270 -5.28 13.82 9.41
CA ARG A 270 -4.26 13.83 8.35
C ARG A 270 -4.81 13.21 7.07
N VAL A 271 -5.71 13.94 6.43
CA VAL A 271 -6.29 13.57 5.13
C VAL A 271 -6.11 14.76 4.18
N VAL A 272 -5.54 14.50 3.02
CA VAL A 272 -5.65 15.37 1.85
C VAL A 272 -6.75 14.82 0.95
N VAL A 273 -7.66 15.69 0.52
CA VAL A 273 -8.88 15.30 -0.20
C VAL A 273 -8.87 15.93 -1.58
N VAL A 274 -9.12 15.12 -2.61
CA VAL A 274 -9.28 15.56 -4.01
C VAL A 274 -10.71 15.31 -4.44
N GLU A 275 -11.46 16.37 -4.69
CA GLU A 275 -12.82 16.29 -5.24
C GLU A 275 -12.79 16.58 -6.74
N TYR A 276 -13.61 15.91 -7.55
CA TYR A 276 -13.68 16.19 -8.99
C TYR A 276 -14.92 17.03 -9.38
N THR A 277 -15.96 17.03 -8.54
CA THR A 277 -17.21 17.78 -8.76
C THR A 277 -17.34 18.98 -7.81
N ASP A 278 -18.16 19.99 -8.17
CA ASP A 278 -18.54 21.03 -7.21
C ASP A 278 -19.50 20.49 -6.11
N SER A 279 -20.12 19.32 -6.31
CA SER A 279 -20.98 18.65 -5.31
C SER A 279 -20.12 18.07 -4.18
N GLY A 280 -19.19 17.18 -4.52
CA GLY A 280 -18.21 16.60 -3.60
C GLY A 280 -17.41 17.66 -2.85
N LEU A 281 -16.94 18.72 -3.52
CA LEU A 281 -16.29 19.86 -2.84
C LEU A 281 -17.18 20.49 -1.76
N ARG A 282 -18.48 20.73 -2.04
CA ARG A 282 -19.40 21.30 -1.04
C ARG A 282 -19.66 20.32 0.11
N LYS A 283 -19.86 19.03 -0.17
CA LYS A 283 -20.08 17.98 0.84
C LYS A 283 -18.87 17.81 1.75
N ALA A 284 -17.67 17.67 1.18
CA ALA A 284 -16.43 17.57 1.96
C ALA A 284 -16.22 18.81 2.84
N ARG A 285 -16.41 20.01 2.27
CA ARG A 285 -16.19 21.26 3.02
C ARG A 285 -17.24 21.55 4.09
N SER A 286 -18.50 21.14 3.92
CA SER A 286 -19.55 21.45 4.91
C SER A 286 -19.36 20.75 6.25
N ALA A 287 -18.79 19.54 6.25
CA ALA A 287 -18.53 18.75 7.46
C ALA A 287 -17.04 18.74 7.90
N PHE A 288 -16.11 18.96 6.97
CA PHE A 288 -14.66 18.77 7.21
C PHE A 288 -13.78 19.94 6.76
N GLY A 289 -14.37 21.05 6.30
CA GLY A 289 -13.66 22.20 5.74
C GLY A 289 -12.63 22.85 6.66
N ASP A 290 -12.82 22.77 7.98
CA ASP A 290 -11.91 23.33 8.99
C ASP A 290 -10.95 22.29 9.61
N ARG A 291 -10.91 21.08 9.06
CA ARG A 291 -10.15 19.93 9.61
C ARG A 291 -9.22 19.28 8.59
N LEU A 292 -9.71 19.06 7.37
CA LEU A 292 -9.00 18.32 6.32
C LEU A 292 -8.44 19.26 5.25
N SER A 293 -7.47 18.78 4.48
CA SER A 293 -6.81 19.56 3.43
C SER A 293 -7.50 19.30 2.08
N ILE A 294 -8.54 20.07 1.75
CA ILE A 294 -9.45 19.79 0.63
C ILE A 294 -9.14 20.66 -0.59
N VAL A 295 -9.05 20.04 -1.77
CA VAL A 295 -8.98 20.70 -3.08
C VAL A 295 -9.95 20.04 -4.06
N ARG A 296 -10.57 20.82 -4.94
CA ARG A 296 -11.22 20.31 -6.15
C ARG A 296 -10.26 20.42 -7.34
N ARG A 297 -10.14 19.35 -8.12
CA ARG A 297 -9.41 19.32 -9.40
C ARG A 297 -10.33 18.92 -10.56
N ASP A 298 -9.82 19.01 -11.77
CA ASP A 298 -10.34 18.28 -12.92
C ASP A 298 -9.85 16.83 -12.88
N VAL A 299 -10.61 15.91 -13.48
CA VAL A 299 -10.32 14.46 -13.41
C VAL A 299 -8.98 14.09 -14.06
N LEU A 300 -8.54 14.87 -15.05
CA LEU A 300 -7.23 14.72 -15.68
C LEU A 300 -6.06 15.27 -14.85
N VAL A 301 -6.35 15.95 -13.74
CA VAL A 301 -5.38 16.62 -12.86
C VAL A 301 -4.43 17.53 -13.67
N SER A 302 -4.99 18.19 -14.68
CA SER A 302 -4.24 18.91 -15.71
C SER A 302 -3.52 20.14 -15.17
N THR A 303 -2.61 20.72 -15.98
CA THR A 303 -1.83 21.90 -15.60
C THR A 303 -2.52 23.21 -16.03
N PRO A 304 -2.15 24.39 -15.47
CA PRO A 304 -2.83 25.67 -15.74
C PRO A 304 -2.90 26.13 -17.20
N GLY A 305 -2.17 25.50 -18.13
CA GLY A 305 -2.27 25.76 -19.57
C GLY A 305 -3.38 24.98 -20.28
N SER A 306 -4.05 24.06 -19.59
CA SER A 306 -5.17 23.26 -20.13
C SER A 306 -6.47 24.07 -20.12
N ALA A 307 -7.30 23.91 -21.16
CA ALA A 307 -8.66 24.44 -21.18
C ALA A 307 -9.56 23.80 -20.11
N ASP A 308 -9.26 22.54 -19.73
CA ASP A 308 -9.99 21.77 -18.72
C ASP A 308 -9.49 22.01 -17.29
N TYR A 309 -8.51 22.90 -17.08
CA TYR A 309 -7.88 23.10 -15.78
C TYR A 309 -8.88 23.59 -14.73
N VAL A 310 -9.07 22.79 -13.67
CA VAL A 310 -9.85 23.20 -12.50
C VAL A 310 -8.98 23.11 -11.26
N ARG A 311 -8.85 24.20 -10.52
CA ARG A 311 -8.37 24.17 -9.13
C ARG A 311 -9.21 25.09 -8.27
N LYS A 312 -10.02 24.52 -7.36
CA LYS A 312 -10.82 25.28 -6.39
C LYS A 312 -10.59 24.76 -4.98
N THR A 313 -10.71 25.62 -3.97
CA THR A 313 -10.63 25.25 -2.54
C THR A 313 -11.80 25.80 -1.73
N ARG A 314 -12.75 26.49 -2.40
CA ARG A 314 -13.97 27.08 -1.83
C ARG A 314 -15.10 26.95 -2.83
#